data_AF-A0A133PR78-F1
#
_entry.id   AF-A0A133PR78-F1
#
_cell.length_a   1.000
_cell.length_b   1.000
_cell.length_c   1.000
_cell.angle_alpha   90.00
_cell.angle_beta   90.00
_cell.angle_gamma   90.00
#
_symmetry.space_group_name_H-M   'P 1'
#
loop_
_entity.id
_entity.type
_entity.pdbx_description
1 polymer ?
#
loop_
_entity_poly.entity_id
_entity_poly.type
_entity_poly.pdbx_seq_one_letter_code
_entity_poly.pdbx_strand_id
1 'polypeptide(L)'
;MNKKHVYSVAAKMLKKNGHRRGLQMYFCGDCKKRFQGGRRIDSTTLWQSYLTEKRTVKELSVMHKCSERTIRKKLKLIAESFTPSFPKEATVIIDTTYFSRTFGVMLFQDATSGKILYRKFVKNETNKEYLSELEDIKDGGTKIVAVVCDGHTGLLLAITSYPVQMCQFHQLQIIRRLLTNSPHLPASIELLALARKMFNIGKEQFLMEFGKWCDRWEDFLNERTTLISGKTTLIHTDVLGLPRGL
;
A
#
# COMPACT_ATOMS: atom_id res chain seq x y z
N MET A 1 -6.41 12.21 25.88
CA MET A 1 -6.67 11.64 27.22
C MET A 1 -6.23 10.18 27.28
N ASN A 2 -5.20 9.95 28.08
CA ASN A 2 -4.41 8.71 28.20
C ASN A 2 -5.25 7.53 28.73
N LYS A 3 -5.48 6.48 27.93
CA LYS A 3 -6.13 5.22 28.37
C LYS A 3 -5.12 4.20 28.93
N LYS A 4 -4.22 4.64 29.83
CA LYS A 4 -3.19 3.77 30.44
C LYS A 4 -3.38 3.44 31.93
N HIS A 5 -4.53 3.74 32.54
CA HIS A 5 -4.76 3.43 33.95
C HIS A 5 -6.03 2.64 34.21
N VAL A 6 -5.96 1.30 34.10
CA VAL A 6 -6.88 0.43 34.85
C VAL A 6 -6.17 -0.87 35.27
N TYR A 7 -4.92 -0.85 35.72
CA TYR A 7 -4.30 -2.09 36.24
C TYR A 7 -3.38 -1.85 37.43
N SER A 8 -3.99 -1.41 38.53
CA SER A 8 -3.59 -1.78 39.89
C SER A 8 -4.78 -1.53 40.82
N VAL A 9 -5.94 -2.13 40.51
CA VAL A 9 -7.01 -2.16 41.54
C VAL A 9 -6.49 -3.07 42.63
N ALA A 10 -6.16 -2.48 43.79
CA ALA A 10 -5.76 -3.21 44.97
C ALA A 10 -6.75 -4.36 45.20
N ALA A 11 -6.23 -5.58 45.41
CA ALA A 11 -7.02 -6.80 45.57
C ALA A 11 -8.14 -6.72 46.64
N LYS A 12 -8.09 -5.70 47.52
CA LYS A 12 -9.00 -5.48 48.66
C LYS A 12 -10.46 -5.15 48.28
N MET A 13 -10.77 -4.74 47.05
CA MET A 13 -12.13 -4.33 46.65
C MET A 13 -12.78 -5.23 45.57
N LEU A 14 -12.18 -6.39 45.28
CA LEU A 14 -12.71 -7.35 44.30
C LEU A 14 -13.57 -8.42 44.98
N LYS A 15 -14.87 -8.42 44.68
CA LYS A 15 -15.81 -9.44 45.16
C LYS A 15 -16.15 -10.43 44.07
N LYS A 16 -16.09 -11.73 44.37
CA LYS A 16 -16.62 -12.79 43.50
C LYS A 16 -18.13 -12.56 43.32
N ASN A 17 -18.61 -12.60 42.09
CA ASN A 17 -19.98 -12.23 41.72
C ASN A 17 -20.62 -13.25 40.77
N GLY A 18 -20.63 -14.52 41.20
CA GLY A 18 -21.18 -15.65 40.45
C GLY A 18 -20.27 -16.16 39.32
N HIS A 19 -20.83 -17.02 38.46
CA HIS A 19 -20.13 -17.65 37.34
C HIS A 19 -20.86 -17.37 36.03
N ARG A 20 -20.12 -17.25 34.93
CA ARG A 20 -20.67 -17.12 33.58
C ARG A 20 -19.83 -17.93 32.60
N ARG A 21 -20.45 -18.88 31.89
CA ARG A 21 -19.77 -19.81 30.96
C ARG A 21 -18.62 -20.57 31.64
N GLY A 22 -18.85 -21.05 32.87
CA GLY A 22 -17.85 -21.76 33.68
C GLY A 22 -16.73 -20.88 34.27
N LEU A 23 -16.69 -19.57 33.97
CA LEU A 23 -15.67 -18.65 34.48
C LEU A 23 -16.18 -17.82 35.65
N GLN A 24 -15.34 -17.65 36.68
CA GLN A 24 -15.61 -16.80 37.84
C GLN A 24 -15.78 -15.34 37.42
N MET A 25 -16.89 -14.72 37.79
CA MET A 25 -17.12 -13.29 37.66
C MET A 25 -16.60 -12.55 38.89
N TYR A 26 -16.10 -11.34 38.68
CA TYR A 26 -15.67 -10.41 39.70
C TYR A 26 -16.39 -9.07 39.54
N PHE A 27 -16.67 -8.41 40.65
CA PHE A 27 -17.14 -7.04 40.74
C PHE A 27 -16.09 -6.21 41.46
N CYS A 28 -15.70 -5.10 40.86
CA CYS A 28 -14.84 -4.12 41.50
C CYS A 28 -15.69 -3.04 42.15
N GLY A 29 -15.55 -2.86 43.47
CA GLY A 29 -16.26 -1.81 44.21
C GLY A 29 -15.93 -0.39 43.73
N ASP A 30 -14.66 -0.14 43.41
CA ASP A 30 -14.18 1.21 43.05
C ASP A 30 -14.69 1.66 41.69
N CYS A 31 -14.46 0.85 40.65
CA CYS A 31 -14.89 1.21 39.29
C CYS A 31 -16.31 0.77 38.95
N LYS A 32 -17.02 0.11 39.88
CA LYS A 32 -18.37 -0.46 39.73
C LYS A 32 -18.55 -1.37 38.51
N LYS A 33 -17.45 -1.91 37.95
CA LYS A 33 -17.48 -2.80 36.77
C LYS A 33 -17.51 -4.27 37.17
N ARG A 34 -18.26 -5.05 36.38
CA ARG A 34 -18.24 -6.52 36.42
C ARG A 34 -17.33 -7.05 35.32
N PHE A 35 -16.50 -8.04 35.61
CA PHE A 35 -15.65 -8.69 34.61
C PHE A 35 -15.43 -10.17 34.93
N GLN A 36 -15.15 -10.98 33.91
CA GLN A 36 -14.73 -12.37 34.09
C GLN A 36 -13.26 -12.40 34.51
N GLY A 37 -12.93 -13.24 35.48
CA GLY A 37 -11.55 -13.60 35.78
C GLY A 37 -10.94 -14.50 34.71
N GLY A 38 -9.64 -14.71 34.81
CA GLY A 38 -8.85 -15.47 33.84
C GLY A 38 -7.90 -14.59 33.03
N ARG A 39 -7.09 -15.24 32.18
CA ARG A 39 -6.09 -14.55 31.36
C ARG A 39 -6.79 -13.77 30.24
N ARG A 40 -6.58 -12.45 30.19
CA ARG A 40 -7.13 -11.63 29.11
C ARG A 40 -6.37 -11.93 27.82
N ILE A 41 -7.10 -11.91 26.70
CA ILE A 41 -6.49 -11.98 25.36
C ILE A 41 -5.58 -10.77 25.19
N ASP A 42 -4.29 -11.01 25.02
CA ASP A 42 -3.35 -9.97 24.64
C ASP A 42 -3.65 -9.52 23.20
N SER A 43 -3.79 -8.21 23.04
CA SER A 43 -4.24 -7.65 21.76
C SER A 43 -3.09 -7.66 20.74
N THR A 44 -1.85 -7.44 21.18
CA THR A 44 -0.67 -7.48 20.32
C THR A 44 -0.42 -8.89 19.79
N THR A 45 -0.42 -9.91 20.66
CA THR A 45 -0.30 -11.32 20.22
C THR A 45 -1.45 -11.71 19.28
N LEU A 46 -2.69 -11.31 19.58
CA LEU A 46 -3.83 -11.60 18.71
C LEU A 46 -3.65 -11.02 17.30
N TRP A 47 -3.16 -9.78 17.20
CA TRP A 47 -2.90 -9.11 15.93
C TRP A 47 -1.78 -9.77 15.15
N GLN A 48 -0.71 -10.17 15.82
CA GLN A 48 0.41 -10.90 15.21
C GLN A 48 -0.04 -12.25 14.65
N SER A 49 -0.81 -13.03 15.41
CA SER A 49 -1.37 -14.29 14.91
C SER A 49 -2.36 -14.09 13.75
N TYR A 50 -3.07 -12.97 13.71
CA TYR A 50 -3.96 -12.65 12.59
C TYR A 50 -3.18 -12.28 11.32
N LEU A 51 -2.20 -11.36 11.43
CA LEU A 51 -1.46 -10.85 10.27
C LEU A 51 -0.34 -11.79 9.81
N THR A 52 0.55 -12.17 10.73
CA THR A 52 1.81 -12.86 10.43
C THR A 52 1.58 -14.35 10.21
N GLU A 53 0.76 -14.96 11.07
CA GLU A 53 0.41 -16.38 10.96
C GLU A 53 -0.82 -16.62 10.07
N LYS A 54 -1.40 -15.55 9.50
CA LYS A 54 -2.56 -15.57 8.58
C LYS A 54 -3.77 -16.33 9.11
N ARG A 55 -3.95 -16.39 10.43
CA ARG A 55 -5.05 -17.13 11.04
C ARG A 55 -6.39 -16.43 10.81
N THR A 56 -7.41 -17.21 10.52
CA THR A 56 -8.78 -16.74 10.38
C THR A 56 -9.39 -16.36 11.74
N VAL A 57 -10.43 -15.51 11.69
CA VAL A 57 -11.22 -15.17 12.88
C VAL A 57 -11.77 -16.41 13.59
N LYS A 58 -12.15 -17.43 12.82
CA LYS A 58 -12.67 -18.70 13.35
C LYS A 58 -11.60 -19.45 14.13
N GLU A 59 -10.40 -19.62 13.58
CA GLU A 59 -9.28 -20.29 14.26
C GLU A 59 -8.87 -19.55 15.53
N LEU A 60 -8.76 -18.22 15.47
CA LEU A 60 -8.49 -17.37 16.64
C LEU A 60 -9.57 -17.54 17.72
N SER A 61 -10.84 -17.69 17.32
CA SER A 61 -11.95 -17.87 18.26
C SER A 61 -11.86 -19.21 19.01
N VAL A 62 -11.45 -20.28 18.32
CA VAL A 62 -11.25 -21.62 18.89
C VAL A 62 -10.06 -21.60 19.86
N MET A 63 -8.91 -21.06 19.44
CA MET A 63 -7.71 -21.00 20.28
C MET A 63 -7.90 -20.17 21.55
N HIS A 64 -8.56 -19.01 21.45
CA HIS A 64 -8.82 -18.14 22.59
C HIS A 64 -10.11 -18.51 23.35
N LYS A 65 -10.79 -19.60 22.97
CA LYS A 65 -12.03 -20.10 23.59
C LYS A 65 -13.08 -18.98 23.78
N CYS A 66 -13.27 -18.16 22.75
CA CYS A 66 -14.19 -17.03 22.78
C CYS A 66 -15.01 -16.93 21.49
N SER A 67 -16.00 -16.04 21.44
CA SER A 67 -16.79 -15.86 20.22
C SER A 67 -16.00 -15.11 19.16
N GLU A 68 -16.26 -15.41 17.88
CA GLU A 68 -15.70 -14.64 16.76
C GLU A 68 -15.99 -13.13 16.86
N ARG A 69 -17.16 -12.74 17.41
CA ARG A 69 -17.51 -11.34 17.69
C ARG A 69 -16.48 -10.67 18.62
N THR A 70 -15.97 -11.41 19.60
CA THR A 70 -14.96 -10.90 20.54
C THR A 70 -13.62 -10.70 19.84
N ILE A 71 -13.21 -11.65 19.00
CA ILE A 71 -12.01 -11.55 18.16
C ILE A 71 -12.11 -10.33 17.24
N ARG A 72 -13.19 -10.20 16.45
CA ARG A 72 -13.41 -9.04 15.56
C ARG A 72 -13.35 -7.72 16.31
N LYS A 73 -14.00 -7.62 17.48
CA LYS A 73 -13.96 -6.42 18.32
C LYS A 73 -12.53 -6.07 18.75
N LYS A 74 -11.73 -7.07 19.10
CA LYS A 74 -10.34 -6.88 19.53
C LYS A 74 -9.43 -6.45 18.38
N LEU A 75 -9.53 -7.11 17.22
CA LEU A 75 -8.79 -6.72 16.01
C LEU A 75 -9.15 -5.30 15.57
N LYS A 76 -10.45 -4.96 15.60
CA LYS A 76 -10.93 -3.61 15.26
C LYS A 76 -10.28 -2.51 16.11
N LEU A 77 -10.15 -2.72 17.42
CA LEU A 77 -9.52 -1.73 18.32
C LEU A 77 -8.07 -1.43 17.95
N ILE A 78 -7.34 -2.45 17.45
CA ILE A 78 -5.94 -2.30 17.05
C ILE A 78 -5.88 -1.60 15.69
N ALA A 79 -6.72 -2.02 14.75
CA ALA A 79 -6.83 -1.34 13.47
C ALA A 79 -7.14 0.16 13.67
N GLU A 80 -8.05 0.52 14.57
CA GLU A 80 -8.41 1.92 14.87
C GLU A 80 -7.31 2.71 15.61
N SER A 81 -6.32 2.04 16.21
CA SER A 81 -5.21 2.69 16.91
C SER A 81 -4.05 3.13 16.02
N PHE A 82 -4.22 3.09 14.69
CA PHE A 82 -3.21 3.59 13.76
C PHE A 82 -2.90 5.06 14.06
N THR A 83 -1.61 5.37 14.14
CA THR A 83 -1.11 6.74 14.31
C THR A 83 -0.19 7.04 13.15
N PRO A 84 -0.44 8.13 12.39
CA PRO A 84 0.45 8.53 11.32
C PRO A 84 1.82 8.91 11.87
N SER A 85 2.86 8.68 11.08
CA SER A 85 4.24 9.04 11.38
C SER A 85 4.67 10.17 10.46
N PHE A 86 5.24 11.24 11.02
CA PHE A 86 5.71 12.40 10.25
C PHE A 86 7.22 12.55 10.46
N PRO A 87 8.06 11.92 9.62
CA PRO A 87 9.50 12.10 9.68
C PRO A 87 9.88 13.53 9.25
N LYS A 88 11.12 13.96 9.47
CA LYS A 88 11.57 15.29 9.03
C LYS A 88 11.51 15.45 7.52
N GLU A 89 11.79 14.38 6.79
CA GLU A 89 11.85 14.35 5.34
C GLU A 89 11.38 12.98 4.84
N ALA A 90 10.70 12.94 3.69
CA ALA A 90 10.23 11.69 3.08
C ALA A 90 10.14 11.80 1.55
N THR A 91 10.44 10.68 0.88
CA THR A 91 9.98 10.42 -0.49
C THR A 91 8.71 9.59 -0.40
N VAL A 92 7.59 10.16 -0.82
CA VAL A 92 6.27 9.59 -0.53
C VAL A 92 5.83 8.69 -1.68
N ILE A 93 5.74 7.39 -1.41
CA ILE A 93 5.09 6.42 -2.30
C ILE A 93 3.60 6.42 -2.00
N ILE A 94 2.81 6.65 -3.04
CA ILE A 94 1.36 6.62 -3.00
C ILE A 94 0.88 5.40 -3.77
N ASP A 95 0.05 4.58 -3.12
CA ASP A 95 -0.62 3.46 -3.77
C ASP A 95 -2.03 3.26 -3.21
N THR A 96 -2.95 2.83 -4.08
CA THR A 96 -4.33 2.51 -3.69
C THR A 96 -4.67 1.10 -4.10
N THR A 97 -5.00 0.25 -3.11
CA THR A 97 -5.43 -1.13 -3.35
C THR A 97 -6.93 -1.29 -3.11
N TYR A 98 -7.67 -1.78 -4.11
CA TYR A 98 -9.08 -2.14 -3.95
C TYR A 98 -9.27 -3.59 -3.55
N PHE A 99 -10.16 -3.81 -2.58
CA PHE A 99 -10.62 -5.13 -2.15
C PHE A 99 -12.06 -5.40 -2.59
N SER A 100 -12.79 -4.37 -3.01
CA SER A 100 -14.09 -4.47 -3.69
C SER A 100 -14.34 -3.22 -4.52
N ARG A 101 -15.44 -3.21 -5.30
CA ARG A 101 -15.86 -2.03 -6.08
C ARG A 101 -16.18 -0.79 -5.25
N THR A 102 -16.30 -0.93 -3.92
CA THR A 102 -16.70 0.15 -3.01
C THR A 102 -15.75 0.30 -1.83
N PHE A 103 -14.62 -0.41 -1.86
CA PHE A 103 -13.68 -0.44 -0.75
C PHE A 103 -12.24 -0.57 -1.26
N GLY A 104 -11.50 0.51 -1.12
CA GLY A 104 -10.07 0.59 -1.32
C GLY A 104 -9.35 1.20 -0.12
N VAL A 105 -8.05 0.96 -0.07
CA VAL A 105 -7.14 1.53 0.92
C VAL A 105 -6.05 2.28 0.18
N MET A 106 -6.02 3.60 0.39
CA MET A 106 -4.96 4.48 -0.09
C MET A 106 -3.89 4.60 0.99
N LEU A 107 -2.64 4.40 0.62
CA LEU A 107 -1.47 4.43 1.51
C LEU A 107 -0.46 5.45 1.02
N PHE A 108 0.12 6.17 1.98
CA PHE A 108 1.26 7.06 1.79
C PHE A 108 2.39 6.49 2.63
N GLN A 109 3.42 5.98 1.98
CA GLN A 109 4.55 5.33 2.62
C GLN A 109 5.83 6.12 2.33
N ASP A 110 6.67 6.30 3.34
CA ASP A 110 8.03 6.79 3.10
C ASP A 110 8.86 5.68 2.44
N ALA A 111 9.39 5.95 1.25
CA ALA A 111 10.21 5.04 0.47
C ALA A 111 11.46 4.58 1.22
N THR A 112 12.03 5.44 2.08
CA THR A 112 13.30 5.15 2.76
C THR A 112 13.08 4.29 4.00
N SER A 113 12.16 4.67 4.88
CA SER A 113 11.93 3.95 6.14
C SER A 113 10.88 2.83 6.04
N GLY A 114 10.09 2.80 4.96
CA GLY A 114 8.94 1.90 4.82
C GLY A 114 7.78 2.22 5.77
N LYS A 115 7.84 3.32 6.53
CA LYS A 115 6.77 3.71 7.46
C LYS A 115 5.58 4.28 6.71
N ILE A 116 4.39 3.90 7.16
CA ILE A 116 3.14 4.48 6.67
C ILE A 116 2.97 5.87 7.30
N LEU A 117 3.05 6.90 6.46
CA LEU A 117 2.85 8.29 6.82
C LEU A 117 1.37 8.59 7.00
N TYR A 118 0.54 8.07 6.09
CA TYR A 118 -0.90 8.28 6.09
C TYR A 118 -1.62 7.07 5.47
N ARG A 119 -2.87 6.87 5.87
CA ARG A 119 -3.76 5.90 5.22
C ARG A 119 -5.19 6.40 5.20
N LYS A 120 -5.92 6.04 4.15
CA LYS A 120 -7.33 6.38 4.01
C LYS A 120 -8.11 5.22 3.42
N PHE A 121 -9.33 5.03 3.92
CA PHE A 121 -10.30 4.13 3.29
C PHE A 121 -11.10 4.93 2.27
N VAL A 122 -11.07 4.50 1.01
CA VAL A 122 -11.68 5.21 -0.12
C VAL A 122 -12.68 4.32 -0.83
N LYS A 123 -13.71 4.93 -1.43
CA LYS A 123 -14.65 4.22 -2.31
C LYS A 123 -14.19 4.28 -3.77
N ASN A 124 -13.75 5.46 -4.18
CA ASN A 124 -13.15 5.77 -5.47
C ASN A 124 -11.97 6.69 -5.19
N GLU A 125 -10.98 6.71 -6.08
CA GLU A 125 -9.90 7.68 -6.04
C GLU A 125 -10.30 8.99 -6.71
N THR A 126 -9.85 10.10 -6.13
CA THR A 126 -9.91 11.40 -6.77
C THR A 126 -8.59 12.13 -6.57
N ASN A 127 -8.21 12.99 -7.51
CA ASN A 127 -7.03 13.85 -7.37
C ASN A 127 -7.12 14.85 -6.22
N LYS A 128 -8.31 15.08 -5.65
CA LYS A 128 -8.52 16.00 -4.52
C LYS A 128 -8.17 15.36 -3.18
N GLU A 129 -8.57 14.09 -3.01
CA GLU A 129 -7.82 13.15 -2.17
C GLU A 129 -6.41 13.04 -2.77
N TYR A 130 -5.42 12.26 -2.36
CA TYR A 130 -4.03 12.51 -2.82
C TYR A 130 -3.48 13.89 -2.44
N LEU A 131 -3.91 14.98 -3.06
CA LEU A 131 -3.44 16.34 -2.77
C LEU A 131 -3.74 16.75 -1.33
N SER A 132 -4.97 16.53 -0.83
CA SER A 132 -5.30 16.86 0.57
C SER A 132 -4.47 16.08 1.58
N GLU A 133 -4.14 14.83 1.27
CA GLU A 133 -3.36 13.95 2.15
C GLU A 133 -1.86 14.28 2.09
N LEU A 134 -1.36 14.76 0.95
CA LEU A 134 -0.01 15.32 0.84
C LEU A 134 0.11 16.62 1.64
N GLU A 135 -0.94 17.45 1.66
CA GLU A 135 -1.02 18.64 2.52
C GLU A 135 -1.02 18.23 4.00
N ASP A 136 -1.82 17.26 4.42
CA ASP A 136 -1.82 16.74 5.79
C ASP A 136 -0.42 16.24 6.23
N ILE A 137 0.31 15.55 5.35
CA ILE A 137 1.67 15.07 5.62
C ILE A 137 2.64 16.24 5.82
N LYS A 138 2.53 17.27 4.97
CA LYS A 138 3.33 18.49 5.05
C LYS A 138 3.02 19.27 6.34
N ASP A 139 1.75 19.45 6.67
CA ASP A 139 1.29 20.15 7.87
C ASP A 139 1.69 19.41 9.16
N GLY A 140 1.82 18.08 9.09
CA GLY A 140 2.43 17.25 10.12
C GLY A 140 3.92 17.49 10.35
N GLY A 141 4.56 18.37 9.56
CA GLY A 141 5.97 18.76 9.67
C GLY A 141 6.93 17.95 8.79
N THR A 142 6.40 17.15 7.86
CA THR A 142 7.24 16.36 6.94
C THR A 142 7.61 17.19 5.72
N LYS A 143 8.90 17.34 5.43
CA LYS A 143 9.37 17.85 4.14
C LYS A 143 9.25 16.77 3.07
N ILE A 144 8.36 16.96 2.11
CA ILE A 144 8.19 16.03 0.98
C ILE A 144 9.26 16.34 -0.08
N VAL A 145 10.13 15.37 -0.37
CA VAL A 145 11.23 15.51 -1.35
C VAL A 145 10.75 15.23 -2.76
N ALA A 146 9.98 14.16 -2.89
CA ALA A 146 9.42 13.70 -4.13
C ALA A 146 8.20 12.82 -3.84
N VAL A 147 7.35 12.67 -4.85
CA VAL A 147 6.19 11.78 -4.80
C VAL A 147 6.33 10.72 -5.88
N VAL A 148 6.12 9.47 -5.49
CA VAL A 148 6.08 8.32 -6.39
C VAL A 148 4.66 7.79 -6.41
N CYS A 149 3.98 7.80 -7.54
CA CYS A 149 2.61 7.31 -7.65
C CYS A 149 2.44 6.35 -8.82
N ASP A 150 1.25 5.74 -8.94
CA ASP A 150 0.90 5.00 -10.15
C ASP A 150 0.92 5.93 -11.39
N GLY A 151 1.05 5.34 -12.58
CA GLY A 151 1.11 6.05 -13.87
C GLY A 151 -0.21 6.63 -14.34
N HIS A 152 -1.12 6.96 -13.43
CA HIS A 152 -2.34 7.66 -13.77
C HIS A 152 -1.99 9.10 -14.17
N THR A 153 -2.03 9.39 -15.47
CA THR A 153 -1.62 10.68 -16.04
C THR A 153 -2.30 11.87 -15.36
N GLY A 154 -3.58 11.74 -15.01
CA GLY A 154 -4.33 12.78 -14.31
C GLY A 154 -3.77 13.10 -12.92
N LEU A 155 -3.21 12.11 -12.21
CA LEU A 155 -2.60 12.31 -10.89
C LEU A 155 -1.22 12.94 -11.01
N LEU A 156 -0.39 12.45 -11.95
CA LEU A 156 0.94 12.99 -12.22
C LEU A 156 0.88 14.49 -12.56
N LEU A 157 -0.11 14.89 -13.37
CA LEU A 157 -0.32 16.30 -13.75
C LEU A 157 -0.90 17.15 -12.62
N ALA A 158 -1.65 16.54 -11.70
CA ALA A 158 -2.27 17.27 -10.59
C ALA A 158 -1.25 17.65 -9.50
N ILE A 159 -0.20 16.85 -9.31
CA ILE A 159 0.85 17.10 -8.33
C ILE A 159 1.90 18.02 -8.95
N THR A 160 1.75 19.33 -8.73
CA THR A 160 2.66 20.36 -9.27
C THR A 160 3.67 20.86 -8.23
N SER A 161 3.37 20.70 -6.94
CA SER A 161 4.17 21.22 -5.83
C SER A 161 5.46 20.44 -5.56
N TYR A 162 5.60 19.23 -6.12
CA TYR A 162 6.70 18.31 -5.81
C TYR A 162 7.22 17.64 -7.09
N PRO A 163 8.52 17.28 -7.13
CA PRO A 163 9.01 16.33 -8.11
C PRO A 163 8.18 15.06 -8.06
N VAL A 164 7.64 14.65 -9.20
CA VAL A 164 6.80 13.48 -9.33
C VAL A 164 7.43 12.47 -10.25
N GLN A 165 7.33 11.20 -9.89
CA GLN A 165 7.76 10.09 -10.70
C GLN A 165 6.68 8.99 -10.70
N MET A 166 6.50 8.35 -11.84
CA MET A 166 5.73 7.11 -11.91
C MET A 166 6.51 5.96 -11.25
N CYS A 167 5.83 5.14 -10.45
CA CYS A 167 6.43 3.97 -9.82
C CYS A 167 7.05 3.01 -10.86
N GLN A 168 8.31 2.67 -10.66
CA GLN A 168 9.08 1.77 -11.54
C GLN A 168 8.42 0.38 -11.72
N PHE A 169 7.73 -0.11 -10.68
CA PHE A 169 6.95 -1.34 -10.79
C PHE A 169 5.83 -1.20 -11.81
N HIS A 170 5.03 -0.12 -11.72
CA HIS A 170 3.96 0.15 -12.66
C HIS A 170 4.49 0.43 -14.07
N GLN A 171 5.63 1.13 -14.21
CA GLN A 171 6.32 1.31 -15.49
C GLN A 171 6.67 -0.05 -16.12
N LEU A 172 7.27 -0.97 -15.36
CA LEU A 172 7.56 -2.32 -15.84
C LEU A 172 6.28 -3.09 -16.21
N GLN A 173 5.19 -2.94 -15.46
CA GLN A 173 3.91 -3.58 -15.77
C GLN A 173 3.28 -3.06 -17.07
N ILE A 174 3.48 -1.78 -17.41
CA ILE A 174 3.07 -1.22 -18.70
C ILE A 174 3.90 -1.86 -19.81
N ILE A 175 5.23 -1.84 -19.67
CA ILE A 175 6.16 -2.43 -20.67
C ILE A 175 5.81 -3.90 -20.92
N ARG A 176 5.60 -4.68 -19.86
CA ARG A 176 5.23 -6.10 -19.95
C ARG A 176 3.88 -6.34 -20.61
N ARG A 177 2.90 -5.44 -20.43
CA ARG A 177 1.61 -5.54 -21.11
C ARG A 177 1.73 -5.33 -22.61
N LEU A 178 2.59 -4.39 -23.02
CA LEU A 178 2.84 -4.11 -24.43
C LEU A 178 3.69 -5.19 -25.11
N LEU A 179 4.73 -5.71 -24.45
CA LEU A 179 5.66 -6.67 -25.06
C LEU A 179 5.31 -8.15 -24.82
N THR A 180 4.49 -8.47 -23.81
CA THR A 180 4.35 -9.78 -23.14
C THR A 180 5.51 -10.16 -22.21
N ASN A 181 5.34 -11.24 -21.41
CA ASN A 181 6.36 -11.74 -20.49
C ASN A 181 7.50 -12.51 -21.16
N SER A 182 7.25 -13.03 -22.37
CA SER A 182 8.17 -13.89 -23.12
C SER A 182 8.16 -13.46 -24.59
N PRO A 183 8.64 -12.24 -24.90
CA PRO A 183 8.68 -11.78 -26.27
C PRO A 183 9.61 -12.65 -27.12
N HIS A 184 9.25 -12.83 -28.39
CA HIS A 184 10.07 -13.58 -29.36
C HIS A 184 10.96 -12.68 -30.23
N LEU A 185 10.55 -11.42 -30.41
CA LEU A 185 11.29 -10.45 -31.22
C LEU A 185 12.55 -10.00 -30.45
N PRO A 186 13.74 -10.00 -31.08
CA PRO A 186 14.97 -9.60 -30.39
C PRO A 186 14.91 -8.18 -29.82
N ALA A 187 14.31 -7.22 -30.53
CA ALA A 187 14.09 -5.86 -30.05
C ALA A 187 13.33 -5.84 -28.71
N SER A 188 12.24 -6.61 -28.63
CA SER A 188 11.40 -6.72 -27.44
C SER A 188 12.07 -7.48 -26.29
N ILE A 189 12.88 -8.50 -26.59
CA ILE A 189 13.68 -9.22 -25.58
C ILE A 189 14.69 -8.26 -24.93
N GLU A 190 15.43 -7.52 -25.75
CA GLU A 190 16.43 -6.55 -25.29
C GLU A 190 15.79 -5.43 -24.46
N LEU A 191 14.66 -4.89 -24.94
CA LEU A 191 13.92 -3.86 -24.24
C LEU A 191 13.38 -4.34 -22.88
N LEU A 192 12.82 -5.55 -22.82
CA LEU A 192 12.33 -6.12 -21.56
C LEU A 192 13.49 -6.35 -20.58
N ALA A 193 14.66 -6.77 -21.07
CA ALA A 193 15.86 -6.91 -20.24
C ALA A 193 16.30 -5.54 -19.69
N LEU A 194 16.32 -4.50 -20.53
CA LEU A 194 16.64 -3.14 -20.12
C LEU A 194 15.64 -2.59 -19.09
N ALA A 195 14.33 -2.76 -19.33
CA ALA A 195 13.27 -2.35 -18.39
C ALA A 195 13.43 -2.98 -17.00
N ARG A 196 13.89 -4.24 -16.93
CA ARG A 196 14.19 -4.91 -15.66
C ARG A 196 15.43 -4.34 -14.96
N LYS A 197 16.38 -3.72 -15.68
CA LYS A 197 17.55 -3.07 -15.07
C LYS A 197 17.20 -1.77 -14.34
N MET A 198 16.07 -1.13 -14.67
CA MET A 198 15.65 0.17 -14.12
C MET A 198 15.63 0.23 -12.58
N PHE A 199 15.45 -0.91 -11.90
CA PHE A 199 15.47 -0.99 -10.44
C PHE A 199 16.89 -0.92 -9.83
N ASN A 200 17.92 -1.14 -10.64
CA ASN A 200 19.30 -1.34 -10.19
C ASN A 200 20.28 -0.32 -10.76
N ILE A 201 19.88 0.45 -11.78
CA ILE A 201 20.74 1.45 -12.42
C ILE A 201 20.15 2.86 -12.28
N GLY A 202 21.01 3.86 -12.27
CA GLY A 202 20.60 5.26 -12.21
C GLY A 202 19.97 5.76 -13.51
N LYS A 203 19.24 6.88 -13.42
CA LYS A 203 18.54 7.52 -14.55
C LYS A 203 19.44 7.72 -15.77
N GLU A 204 20.63 8.29 -15.57
CA GLU A 204 21.55 8.61 -16.68
C GLU A 204 22.02 7.36 -17.42
N GLN A 205 22.38 6.31 -16.68
CA GLN A 205 22.77 5.04 -17.27
C GLN A 205 21.60 4.38 -18.01
N PHE A 206 20.40 4.41 -17.41
CA PHE A 206 19.20 3.87 -18.07
C PHE A 206 18.91 4.59 -19.38
N LEU A 207 18.92 5.92 -19.39
CA LEU A 207 18.69 6.73 -20.59
C LEU A 207 19.74 6.47 -21.67
N MET A 208 21.01 6.31 -21.29
CA MET A 208 22.08 5.99 -22.22
C MET A 208 21.93 4.59 -22.83
N GLU A 209 21.62 3.57 -22.03
CA GLU A 209 21.35 2.21 -22.53
C GLU A 209 20.08 2.16 -23.38
N PHE A 210 19.04 2.92 -23.01
CA PHE A 210 17.79 3.04 -23.77
C PHE A 210 18.01 3.75 -25.11
N GLY A 211 18.77 4.84 -25.14
CA GLY A 211 19.15 5.52 -26.38
C GLY A 211 19.86 4.58 -27.36
N LYS A 212 20.86 3.83 -26.89
CA LYS A 212 21.55 2.82 -27.71
C LYS A 212 20.61 1.75 -28.26
N TRP A 213 19.62 1.35 -27.48
CA TRP A 213 18.59 0.41 -27.95
C TRP A 213 17.69 1.06 -29.01
N CYS A 214 17.27 2.31 -28.83
CA CYS A 214 16.50 3.06 -29.83
C CYS A 214 17.27 3.18 -31.14
N ASP A 215 18.54 3.59 -31.09
CA ASP A 215 19.39 3.76 -32.27
C ASP A 215 19.56 2.42 -33.02
N ARG A 216 19.78 1.33 -32.28
CA ARG A 216 19.96 -0.01 -32.87
C ARG A 216 18.72 -0.53 -33.58
N TRP A 217 17.54 -0.22 -33.06
CA TRP A 217 16.27 -0.73 -33.55
C TRP A 217 15.47 0.32 -34.34
N GLU A 218 16.06 1.47 -34.69
CA GLU A 218 15.36 2.57 -35.36
C GLU A 218 14.66 2.14 -36.65
N ASP A 219 15.38 1.45 -37.56
CA ASP A 219 14.82 0.97 -38.83
C ASP A 219 13.66 0.00 -38.60
N PHE A 220 13.83 -0.91 -37.65
CA PHE A 220 12.78 -1.86 -37.25
C PHE A 220 11.56 -1.11 -36.70
N LEU A 221 11.75 -0.16 -35.80
CA LEU A 221 10.67 0.63 -35.21
C LEU A 221 9.93 1.49 -36.25
N ASN A 222 10.63 1.97 -37.27
CA ASN A 222 10.06 2.80 -38.34
C ASN A 222 9.44 2.00 -39.49
N GLU A 223 9.43 0.67 -39.42
CA GLU A 223 8.86 -0.19 -40.45
C GLU A 223 7.35 0.11 -40.63
N ARG A 224 6.94 0.32 -41.89
CA ARG A 224 5.57 0.70 -42.25
C ARG A 224 4.96 -0.30 -43.22
N THR A 225 3.67 -0.53 -43.07
CA THR A 225 2.85 -1.30 -44.02
C THR A 225 1.71 -0.44 -44.57
N THR A 226 1.31 -0.72 -45.80
CA THR A 226 0.23 -0.01 -46.49
C THR A 226 -1.07 -0.78 -46.32
N LEU A 227 -2.07 -0.13 -45.71
CA LEU A 227 -3.40 -0.68 -45.57
C LEU A 227 -4.13 -0.70 -46.92
N ILE A 228 -5.16 -1.52 -47.02
CA ILE A 228 -6.04 -1.60 -48.21
C ILE A 228 -6.65 -0.24 -48.58
N SER A 229 -6.79 0.67 -47.60
CA SER A 229 -7.26 2.05 -47.79
C SER A 229 -6.22 3.01 -48.39
N GLY A 230 -5.01 2.55 -48.71
CA GLY A 230 -3.89 3.37 -49.19
C GLY A 230 -3.15 4.14 -48.09
N LYS A 231 -3.58 4.04 -46.83
CA LYS A 231 -2.90 4.67 -45.68
C LYS A 231 -1.73 3.82 -45.20
N THR A 232 -0.61 4.44 -44.89
CA THR A 232 0.55 3.78 -44.27
C THR A 232 0.45 3.79 -42.75
N THR A 233 0.69 2.66 -42.09
CA THR A 233 0.76 2.54 -40.62
C THR A 233 2.09 1.90 -40.19
N LEU A 234 2.55 2.20 -38.98
CA LEU A 234 3.71 1.53 -38.39
C LEU A 234 3.35 0.08 -38.04
N ILE A 235 4.29 -0.84 -38.23
CA ILE A 235 4.09 -2.27 -37.96
C ILE A 235 4.24 -2.58 -36.47
N HIS A 236 5.21 -1.94 -35.80
CA HIS A 236 5.59 -2.30 -34.43
C HIS A 236 5.04 -1.32 -33.38
N THR A 237 3.75 -1.05 -33.44
CA THR A 237 3.08 -0.06 -32.56
C THR A 237 3.16 -0.42 -31.08
N ASP A 238 3.21 -1.70 -30.73
CA ASP A 238 3.28 -2.13 -29.32
C ASP A 238 4.62 -1.80 -28.69
N VAL A 239 5.70 -1.84 -29.48
CA VAL A 239 7.05 -1.44 -29.06
C VAL A 239 7.17 0.10 -29.02
N LEU A 240 6.48 0.80 -29.92
CA LEU A 240 6.43 2.26 -30.00
C LEU A 240 5.45 2.94 -29.03
N GLY A 241 4.47 2.20 -28.51
CA GLY A 241 3.42 2.68 -27.59
C GLY A 241 3.93 2.94 -26.17
N LEU A 242 5.22 2.75 -25.94
CA LEU A 242 5.89 3.13 -24.71
C LEU A 242 5.89 4.66 -24.60
N PRO A 243 5.48 5.23 -23.45
CA PRO A 243 5.56 6.67 -23.26
C PRO A 243 7.00 7.10 -23.49
N ARG A 244 7.23 7.97 -24.49
CA ARG A 244 8.55 8.50 -24.87
C ARG A 244 9.14 9.47 -23.82
N GLY A 245 8.70 9.36 -22.57
CA GLY A 245 9.08 10.19 -21.44
C GLY A 245 9.20 9.39 -20.15
N LEU A 246 9.80 8.19 -20.23
CA LEU A 246 10.29 7.44 -19.07
C LEU A 246 11.37 8.23 -18.31
#